data_AF-A0A351MGS0-F1
#
_entry.id   AF-A0A351MGS0-F1
#
_cell.length_a   1.000
_cell.length_b   1.000
_cell.length_c   1.000
_cell.angle_alpha   90.00
_cell.angle_beta   90.00
_cell.angle_gamma   90.00
#
_symmetry.space_group_name_H-M   'P 1'
#
loop_
_entity.id
_entity.type
_entity.pdbx_description
1 polymer ?
#
loop_
_entity_poly.entity_id
_entity_poly.type
_entity_poly.pdbx_seq_one_letter_code
_entity_poly.pdbx_strand_id
1 'polypeptide(L)' 'MAVTGKVVQVIGPVVDCEFPTDTLPEIYNAIQINARQLDQPLIVEVAQ' A
#
# COMPACT_ATOMS: atom_id res chain seq x y z
N MET A 1 -7.79 7.41 10.62
CA MET A 1 -6.66 6.79 11.36
C MET A 1 -5.83 6.01 10.35
N ALA A 2 -4.50 5.97 10.49
CA ALA A 2 -3.68 5.15 9.61
C ALA A 2 -3.91 3.67 9.92
N VAL A 3 -4.25 2.88 8.89
CA VAL A 3 -4.44 1.42 9.01
C VAL A 3 -3.26 0.75 8.32
N THR A 4 -2.68 -0.25 8.98
CA THR A 4 -1.59 -1.05 8.41
C THR A 4 -2.16 -2.25 7.68
N GLY A 5 -1.97 -2.29 6.37
CA GLY A 5 -2.25 -3.46 5.53
C GLY A 5 -1.03 -4.36 5.34
N LYS A 6 -1.17 -5.35 4.46
CA LYS A 6 -0.10 -6.28 4.08
C LYS A 6 0.06 -6.32 2.57
N VAL A 7 1.29 -6.18 2.09
CA VAL A 7 1.62 -6.47 0.69
C VAL A 7 1.52 -7.98 0.47
N VAL A 8 0.70 -8.41 -0.48
CA VAL A 8 0.51 -9.83 -0.82
C VAL A 8 1.18 -10.21 -2.13
N GLN A 9 1.33 -9.26 -3.05
CA GLN A 9 1.93 -9.50 -4.35
C GLN A 9 2.55 -8.22 -4.93
N VAL A 10 3.61 -8.40 -5.73
CA VAL A 10 4.26 -7.34 -6.51
C VAL A 10 4.46 -7.84 -7.93
N ILE A 11 3.89 -7.14 -8.91
CA ILE A 11 4.07 -7.41 -10.35
C ILE A 11 4.49 -6.11 -11.04
N GLY A 12 5.78 -6.02 -11.37
CA GLY A 12 6.33 -4.78 -11.95
C GLY A 12 6.09 -3.59 -11.01
N PRO A 13 5.45 -2.50 -11.47
CA PRO A 13 5.11 -1.35 -10.63
C PRO A 13 3.82 -1.54 -9.81
N VAL A 14 3.04 -2.60 -10.05
CA VAL A 14 1.76 -2.83 -9.38
C VAL A 14 1.99 -3.61 -8.08
N VAL A 15 1.37 -3.14 -6.99
CA VAL A 15 1.48 -3.73 -5.65
C VAL A 15 0.09 -4.03 -5.12
N ASP A 16 -0.21 -5.32 -4.95
CA ASP A 16 -1.47 -5.74 -4.34
C ASP A 16 -1.34 -5.76 -2.82
N CYS A 17 -2.24 -5.05 -2.15
CA CYS A 17 -2.28 -4.92 -0.70
C CYS A 17 -3.62 -5.40 -0.14
N GLU A 18 -3.55 -6.15 0.96
CA GLU A 18 -4.72 -6.58 1.72
C GLU A 18 -4.91 -5.69 2.95
N PHE A 19 -6.15 -5.25 3.17
CA PHE A 19 -6.58 -4.51 4.36
C PHE A 19 -7.84 -5.14 4.94
N PRO A 20 -8.13 -4.96 6.23
CA PRO A 20 -9.43 -5.32 6.80
C PRO A 20 -10.56 -4.61 6.05
N THR A 21 -11.67 -5.31 5.81
CA THR A 21 -12.76 -4.88 4.92
C THR A 21 -13.32 -3.50 5.27
N ASP A 22 -13.50 -3.21 6.56
CA ASP A 22 -14.07 -1.94 7.04
C ASP A 22 -13.07 -0.76 6.99
N THR A 23 -11.85 -1.01 6.52
CA THR A 23 -10.73 -0.07 6.55
C THR A 23 -9.99 0.01 5.22
N LEU A 24 -10.65 -0.40 4.13
CA LEU A 24 -10.09 -0.26 2.79
C LEU A 24 -9.83 1.22 2.49
N PRO A 25 -8.61 1.58 2.03
CA PRO A 25 -8.34 2.95 1.64
C PRO A 25 -9.09 3.31 0.35
N GLU A 26 -9.58 4.55 0.28
CA GLU A 26 -10.25 5.06 -0.93
C GLU A 26 -9.29 5.16 -2.14
N ILE A 27 -9.84 5.12 -3.35
CA ILE A 27 -9.10 5.34 -4.60
C ILE A 27 -8.39 6.71 -4.53
N TYR A 28 -7.18 6.79 -5.11
CA TYR A 28 -6.27 7.95 -5.07
C TYR A 28 -5.63 8.25 -3.71
N ASN A 29 -5.94 7.49 -2.66
CA ASN A 29 -5.17 7.60 -1.43
C ASN A 29 -3.75 7.06 -1.62
N ALA A 30 -2.80 7.69 -0.93
CA ALA A 30 -1.43 7.20 -0.87
C ALA A 30 -1.30 6.09 0.18
N ILE A 31 -0.61 5.01 -0.17
CA ILE A 31 -0.13 3.98 0.75
C ILE A 31 1.39 4.16 0.89
N GLN A 32 1.84 4.22 2.13
CA GLN A 32 3.27 4.29 2.46
C GLN A 32 3.77 2.88 2.79
N ILE A 33 4.78 2.40 2.05
CA ILE A 33 5.39 1.09 2.24
C ILE A 33 6.82 1.29 2.75
N ASN A 34 7.06 0.91 4.01
CA ASN A 34 8.38 0.94 4.62
C ASN A 34 9.11 -0.38 4.32
N ALA A 35 9.96 -0.40 3.29
CA ALA A 35 10.82 -1.53 2.99
C ALA A 35 12.19 -1.34 3.65
N ARG A 36 12.68 -2.36 4.36
CA ARG A 36 13.96 -2.28 5.12
C ARG A 36 15.18 -1.95 4.24
N GLN A 37 15.11 -2.27 2.95
CA GLN A 37 16.18 -2.03 1.98
C GLN A 37 16.15 -0.63 1.36
N LEU A 38 15.15 0.21 1.67
CA LEU A 38 15.02 1.55 1.13
C LEU A 38 15.24 2.59 2.24
N ASP A 39 16.02 3.63 1.95
CA ASP A 39 16.25 4.75 2.86
C ASP A 39 15.02 5.66 3.01
N GLN A 40 14.07 5.56 2.08
CA GLN A 40 12.83 6.33 2.05
C GLN A 40 11.62 5.41 1.79
N PRO A 41 10.43 5.74 2.34
CA PRO A 41 9.24 4.96 2.08
C PRO A 41 8.88 4.99 0.59
N LEU A 42 8.47 3.84 0.07
CA LEU A 42 7.85 3.78 -1.25
C LEU A 42 6.41 4.29 -1.11
N ILE A 43 6.05 5.26 -1.95
CA ILE A 43 4.70 5.82 -2.01
C ILE A 43 4.01 5.23 -3.24
N VAL A 44 2.87 4.58 -3.03
CA VAL A 44 2.01 4.06 -4.10
C VAL A 44 0.61 4.63 -3.94
N GLU A 45 -0.16 4.71 -5.02
CA GLU A 45 -1.55 5.14 -5.00
C GLU A 45 -2.51 3.96 -5.09
N VAL A 46 -3.68 4.10 -4.48
CA VAL A 46 -4.78 3.16 -4.70
C VAL A 46 -5.37 3.43 -6.09
N ALA A 47 -5.21 2.47 -7.00
CA ALA A 47 -5.76 2.53 -8.35
C ALA A 47 -7.25 2.15 -8.39
N GLN A 48 -7.92 2.53 -9.49
CA GLN A 48 -9.34 2.24 -9.78
C GLN A 48 -9.56 0.79 -10.22
#